data_AF-W4M753-F1
#
_entry.id   AF-W4M753-F1
#
_cell.length_a   1.000
_cell.length_b   1.000
_cell.length_c   1.000
_cell.angle_alpha   90.00
_cell.angle_beta   90.00
_cell.angle_gamma   90.00
#
_symmetry.space_group_name_H-M   'P 1'
#
loop_
_entity.id
_entity.type
_entity.pdbx_description
1 polymer ?
#
loop_
_entity_poly.entity_id
_entity_poly.type
_entity_poly.pdbx_seq_one_letter_code
_entity_poly.pdbx_strand_id
1 'polypeptide(L)'
;MLDWVQDLRLWFDRKYEQPAREALLQLIERAKASFQEPLVSLAGTLERWFEPIVRYIRKRYTNGPTEGFNNTIKLIQRMAYGLRNERNRRKRILARCGRT
;
A
#
# COMPACT_ATOMS: atom_id res chain seq x y z
N MET A 1 -11.93 -19.63 2.05
CA MET A 1 -11.20 -18.92 0.96
C MET A 1 -10.95 -17.42 1.26
N LEU A 2 -11.53 -16.83 2.32
CA LEU A 2 -11.33 -15.42 2.76
C LEU A 2 -10.39 -15.24 3.96
N ASP A 3 -9.79 -16.32 4.44
CA ASP A 3 -9.12 -16.40 5.76
C ASP A 3 -7.87 -15.52 5.86
N TRP A 4 -7.03 -15.55 4.81
CA TRP A 4 -5.73 -14.89 4.81
C TRP A 4 -5.79 -13.35 4.83
N VAL A 5 -6.85 -12.73 4.28
CA VAL A 5 -7.01 -11.25 4.28
C VAL A 5 -7.33 -10.77 5.69
N GLN A 6 -8.13 -11.55 6.42
CA GLN A 6 -8.49 -11.26 7.79
C GLN A 6 -7.26 -11.43 8.70
N ASP A 7 -6.47 -12.48 8.48
CA ASP A 7 -5.19 -12.71 9.16
C ASP A 7 -4.21 -11.55 8.93
N LEU A 8 -4.16 -11.02 7.71
CA LEU A 8 -3.30 -9.89 7.36
C LEU A 8 -3.75 -8.61 8.08
N ARG A 9 -5.06 -8.38 8.21
CA ARG A 9 -5.60 -7.23 8.95
C ARG A 9 -5.31 -7.33 10.44
N LEU A 10 -5.51 -8.50 11.05
CA LEU A 10 -5.15 -8.77 12.44
C LEU A 10 -3.63 -8.63 12.67
N TRP A 11 -2.82 -9.07 11.70
CA TRP A 11 -1.38 -8.88 11.70
C TRP A 11 -1.00 -7.39 11.77
N PHE A 12 -1.69 -6.55 10.99
CA PHE A 12 -1.49 -5.11 11.01
C PHE A 12 -1.99 -4.45 12.30
N ASP A 13 -2.74 -5.10 13.18
CA ASP A 13 -3.25 -4.47 14.41
C ASP A 13 -2.30 -4.61 15.61
N ARG A 14 -1.18 -5.35 15.47
CA ARG A 14 -0.18 -5.52 16.54
C ARG A 14 0.42 -4.20 17.02
N LYS A 15 0.51 -3.98 18.33
CA LYS A 15 0.99 -2.71 18.90
C LYS A 15 2.51 -2.63 19.11
N TYR A 16 3.20 -3.78 19.07
CA TYR A 16 4.61 -3.90 19.43
C TYR A 16 5.47 -4.28 18.23
N GLU A 17 6.65 -3.68 18.14
CA GLU A 17 7.55 -3.81 16.98
C GLU A 17 8.15 -5.23 16.87
N GLN A 18 8.63 -5.78 17.98
CA GLN A 18 9.31 -7.09 17.98
C GLN A 18 8.41 -8.24 17.51
N PRO A 19 7.18 -8.42 18.05
CA PRO A 19 6.27 -9.48 17.57
C PRO A 19 5.84 -9.27 16.12
N ALA A 20 5.80 -8.02 15.65
CA ALA A 20 5.48 -7.73 14.27
C ALA A 20 6.62 -8.09 13.30
N ARG A 21 7.88 -7.81 13.67
CA ARG A 21 9.07 -8.23 12.90
C ARG A 21 9.06 -9.75 12.72
N GLU A 22 8.93 -10.48 13.82
CA GLU A 22 8.92 -11.95 13.82
C GLU A 22 7.79 -12.50 12.95
N ALA A 23 6.58 -11.95 13.08
CA ALA A 23 5.46 -12.39 12.27
C ALA A 23 5.60 -12.02 10.78
N LEU A 24 6.23 -10.89 10.43
CA LEU A 24 6.50 -10.53 9.04
C LEU A 24 7.49 -11.52 8.41
N LEU A 25 8.55 -11.86 9.16
CA LEU A 25 9.54 -12.84 8.74
C LEU A 25 8.88 -14.20 8.49
N GLN A 26 8.05 -14.68 9.42
CA GLN A 26 7.31 -15.93 9.24
C GLN A 26 6.41 -15.91 8.01
N LEU A 27 5.74 -14.78 7.73
CA LEU A 27 4.90 -14.63 6.53
C LEU A 27 5.74 -14.70 5.26
N ILE A 28 6.88 -14.00 5.23
CA ILE A 28 7.82 -13.98 4.10
C ILE A 28 8.33 -15.39 3.81
N GLU A 29 8.78 -16.12 4.84
CA GLU A 29 9.31 -17.47 4.67
C GLU A 29 8.23 -18.45 4.16
N ARG A 30 6.99 -18.35 4.67
CA ARG A 30 5.85 -19.12 4.14
C ARG A 30 5.55 -18.77 2.68
N ALA A 31 5.62 -17.50 2.32
CA ALA A 31 5.34 -17.04 0.96
C ALA A 31 6.44 -17.49 -0.02
N LYS A 32 7.72 -17.50 0.39
CA LYS A 32 8.84 -18.05 -0.41
C LYS A 32 8.73 -19.55 -0.63
N ALA A 33 8.27 -20.29 0.39
CA ALA A 33 8.10 -21.74 0.31
C ALA A 33 6.87 -22.17 -0.51
N SER A 34 6.07 -21.23 -1.00
CA SER A 34 4.88 -21.52 -1.78
C SER A 34 5.22 -21.93 -3.22
N PHE A 35 4.47 -22.88 -3.77
CA PHE A 35 4.56 -23.27 -5.18
C PHE A 35 3.90 -22.26 -6.13
N GLN A 36 3.21 -21.24 -5.58
CA GLN A 36 2.56 -20.22 -6.38
C GLN A 36 3.52 -19.06 -6.64
N GLU A 37 3.90 -18.87 -7.90
CA GLU A 37 4.78 -17.78 -8.34
C GLU A 37 4.35 -16.38 -7.83
N PRO A 38 3.05 -16.02 -7.81
CA PRO A 38 2.62 -14.74 -7.24
C PRO A 38 2.97 -14.56 -5.76
N LEU A 39 2.95 -15.63 -4.97
CA LEU A 39 3.28 -15.59 -3.55
C LEU A 39 4.79 -15.45 -3.33
N VAL A 40 5.59 -16.13 -4.16
CA VAL A 40 7.06 -15.97 -4.13
C VAL A 40 7.46 -14.54 -4.51
N SER A 41 6.83 -13.97 -5.55
CA SER A 41 7.04 -12.58 -5.96
C SER A 41 6.62 -11.57 -4.87
N LEU A 42 5.49 -11.83 -4.20
CA LEU A 42 5.06 -11.05 -3.03
C LEU A 42 6.09 -11.11 -1.91
N ALA A 43 6.67 -12.28 -1.62
CA ALA A 43 7.70 -12.41 -0.59
C ALA A 43 8.90 -11.49 -0.85
N GLY A 44 9.40 -11.46 -2.09
CA GLY A 44 10.50 -10.56 -2.47
C GLY A 44 10.13 -9.07 -2.44
N THR A 45 8.83 -8.74 -2.51
CA THR A 45 8.35 -7.38 -2.27
C THR A 45 8.33 -7.07 -0.78
N LEU A 46 7.78 -7.96 0.04
CA LEU A 46 7.73 -7.79 1.50
C LEU A 46 9.12 -7.68 2.13
N GLU A 47 10.12 -8.42 1.62
CA GLU A 47 11.51 -8.29 2.05
C GLU A 47 12.10 -6.91 1.75
N ARG A 48 11.91 -6.42 0.51
CA ARG A 48 12.40 -5.09 0.11
C ARG A 48 11.79 -3.96 0.95
N TRP A 49 10.55 -4.15 1.40
CA TRP A 49 9.81 -3.16 2.17
C TRP A 49 9.76 -3.47 3.68
N PHE A 50 10.56 -4.43 4.16
CA PHE A 50 10.49 -4.93 5.53
C PHE A 50 10.57 -3.82 6.57
N GLU A 51 11.63 -3.01 6.50
CA GLU A 51 11.89 -1.96 7.50
C GLU A 51 10.83 -0.83 7.46
N PRO A 52 10.40 -0.32 6.29
CA PRO A 52 9.24 0.58 6.20
C PRO A 52 7.95 0.00 6.82
N ILE A 53 7.63 -1.27 6.55
CA ILE A 53 6.42 -1.93 7.06
C ILE A 53 6.47 -2.06 8.59
N VAL A 54 7.61 -2.47 9.14
CA VAL A 54 7.78 -2.59 10.60
C VAL A 54 7.70 -1.21 11.26
N ARG A 55 8.34 -0.19 10.68
CA ARG A 55 8.30 1.18 11.20
C ARG A 55 6.88 1.76 11.21
N TYR A 56 6.03 1.39 10.25
CA TYR A 56 4.62 1.76 10.23
C TYR A 56 3.89 1.31 11.50
N ILE A 57 4.20 0.13 12.02
CA ILE A 57 3.53 -0.44 13.19
C ILE A 57 3.77 0.41 14.45
N ARG A 58 4.94 1.02 14.56
CA ARG A 58 5.26 1.95 15.66
C ARG A 58 4.52 3.29 15.57
N LYS A 59 4.34 3.83 14.35
CA LYS A 59 3.89 5.21 14.15
C LYS A 59 2.46 5.38 13.64
N ARG A 60 1.85 4.30 13.11
CA ARG A 60 0.47 4.25 12.60
C ARG A 60 0.09 5.43 11.70
N TYR A 61 0.86 5.64 10.64
CA TYR A 61 0.51 6.62 9.62
C TYR A 61 -0.80 6.23 8.95
N THR A 62 -1.70 7.17 8.71
CA THR A 62 -2.89 6.89 7.90
C THR A 62 -2.59 7.18 6.43
N ASN A 63 -3.12 6.36 5.53
CA ASN A 63 -3.01 6.62 4.09
C ASN A 63 -4.10 7.60 3.59
N GLY A 64 -4.91 8.15 4.51
CA GLY A 64 -6.07 9.00 4.22
C GLY A 64 -5.78 10.20 3.32
N PRO A 65 -4.74 11.01 3.58
CA PRO A 65 -4.36 12.10 2.68
C PRO A 65 -4.00 11.62 1.27
N THR A 66 -3.19 10.56 1.17
CA THR A 66 -2.79 9.94 -0.10
C THR A 66 -4.00 9.43 -0.89
N GLU A 67 -4.93 8.76 -0.21
CA GLU A 67 -6.19 8.27 -0.79
C GLU A 67 -7.10 9.42 -1.23
N GLY A 68 -7.18 10.50 -0.45
CA GLY A 68 -7.92 11.71 -0.81
C GLY A 68 -7.40 12.35 -2.09
N PHE A 69 -6.06 12.45 -2.23
CA PHE A 69 -5.43 12.91 -3.47
C PHE A 69 -5.70 11.96 -4.64
N ASN A 70 -5.53 10.65 -4.43
CA ASN A 70 -5.79 9.64 -5.47
C ASN A 70 -7.24 9.68 -5.97
N ASN A 71 -8.21 9.81 -5.07
CA ASN A 71 -9.63 9.92 -5.44
C ASN A 71 -9.92 11.20 -6.23
N THR A 72 -9.33 12.33 -5.81
CA THR A 72 -9.43 13.60 -6.54
C THR A 72 -8.83 13.51 -7.93
N ILE A 73 -7.65 12.91 -8.08
CA ILE A 73 -6.99 12.69 -9.38
C ILE A 73 -7.84 11.78 -10.28
N LYS A 74 -8.37 10.67 -9.74
CA LYS A 74 -9.28 9.77 -10.47
C LYS A 74 -10.56 10.48 -10.91
N LEU A 75 -11.11 11.37 -10.09
CA LEU A 75 -12.27 12.19 -10.47
C LEU A 75 -11.93 13.12 -11.64
N ILE A 76 -10.79 13.81 -11.59
CA ILE A 76 -10.31 14.67 -12.69
C ILE A 76 -10.16 13.87 -13.99
N GLN A 77 -9.61 12.66 -13.91
CA GLN A 77 -9.47 11.77 -15.07
C GLN A 77 -10.82 11.34 -15.64
N ARG A 78 -11.79 10.96 -14.78
CA ARG A 78 -13.15 10.57 -15.19
C ARG A 78 -13.90 11.72 -15.88
N MET A 79 -13.90 12.92 -15.29
CA MET A 79 -14.58 14.09 -15.85
C MET A 79 -14.01 14.53 -17.19
N ALA A 80 -12.76 14.18 -17.48
CA ALA A 80 -12.07 14.63 -18.66
C ALA A 80 -12.05 13.60 -19.80
N TYR A 81 -12.77 12.48 -19.67
CA TYR A 81 -12.97 11.45 -20.71
C TYR A 81 -11.68 11.06 -21.45
N GLY A 82 -10.59 10.87 -20.69
CA GLY A 82 -9.28 10.50 -21.24
C GLY A 82 -8.46 11.71 -21.69
N LEU A 83 -7.94 12.49 -20.74
CA LEU A 83 -6.91 13.52 -21.02
C LEU A 83 -5.74 12.88 -21.77
N ARG A 84 -5.70 13.09 -23.09
CA ARG A 84 -4.63 12.60 -23.96
C ARG A 84 -3.30 13.34 -23.75
N ASN A 85 -3.34 14.48 -23.07
CA ASN A 85 -2.18 15.35 -22.81
C ASN A 85 -1.84 15.37 -21.31
N GLU A 86 -0.70 14.78 -20.97
CA GLU A 86 -0.18 14.70 -19.59
C GLU A 86 0.12 16.08 -18.98
N ARG A 87 0.54 17.06 -19.78
CA ARG A 87 0.75 18.44 -19.30
C ARG A 87 -0.56 19.05 -18.79
N ASN A 88 -1.65 18.84 -19.51
CA ASN A 88 -2.98 19.31 -19.09
C ASN A 88 -3.51 18.55 -17.87
N ARG A 89 -3.22 17.24 -17.77
CA ARG A 89 -3.52 16.44 -16.58
C ARG A 89 -2.80 16.98 -15.35
N ARG A 90 -1.49 17.21 -15.42
CA ARG A 90 -0.70 17.79 -14.32
C ARG A 90 -1.21 19.16 -13.88
N LYS A 91 -1.49 20.06 -14.83
CA LYS A 91 -2.05 21.39 -14.51
C LYS A 91 -3.37 21.30 -13.75
N ARG A 92 -4.29 20.42 -14.16
CA ARG A 92 -5.59 20.21 -13.49
C ARG A 92 -5.43 19.61 -12.10
N ILE A 93 -4.49 18.67 -11.93
CA ILE A 93 -4.15 18.10 -10.62
C ILE A 93 -3.60 19.19 -9.70
N LEU A 94 -2.61 19.97 -10.16
CA LEU A 94 -2.02 21.05 -9.36
C LEU A 94 -3.06 22.13 -8.99
N ALA A 95 -3.92 22.52 -9.94
CA ALA A 95 -4.96 23.52 -9.67
C ALA A 95 -5.99 23.08 -8.63
N ARG A 96 -6.23 21.76 -8.49
CA ARG A 96 -7.19 21.20 -7.55
C ARG A 96 -6.57 20.77 -6.22
N CYS A 97 -5.41 20.12 -6.27
CA CYS A 97 -4.74 19.51 -5.12
C CYS A 97 -3.65 20.40 -4.51
N GLY A 98 -3.14 21.40 -5.24
CA GLY A 98 -2.07 22.30 -4.78
C GLY A 98 -2.57 23.58 -4.10
N ARG A 99 -3.89 23.75 -3.95
CA ARG A 99 -4.49 24.78 -3.08
C ARG A 99 -4.64 24.19 -1.69
N THR A 100 -3.54 24.15 -0.96
CA THR A 100 -3.47 23.85 0.48
C THR A 100 -2.63 24.92 1.12
#